data_AF-K3W980-F1
#
_entry.id   AF-K3W980-F1
#
_cell.length_a   1.000
_cell.length_b   1.000
_cell.length_c   1.000
_cell.angle_alpha   90.00
_cell.angle_beta   90.00
_cell.angle_gamma   90.00
#
_symmetry.space_group_name_H-M   'P 1'
#
loop_
_entity.id
_entity.type
_entity.pdbx_description
1 polymer ?
#
loop_
_entity_poly.entity_id
_entity_poly.type
_entity_poly.pdbx_seq_one_letter_code
_entity_poly.pdbx_strand_id
1 'polypeptide(L)'
;MKSAVFSTVLAAALASTIEAHGQMTSPDIRPVSANYLANCGALKNAGQQELLIAPLENLSQRKQKDFPEGPSFDIMNGCRGMVYESTNPVTTLTAGVEFPVKWWIQAPHPGYAEFNIVKPKTGAGGKITYEKVVTLKRIEDFATSGGNFADKLTIPSSVTGCEKAGACALQMYWHSDVANQTYPNCADIIVKGSGGASSSGSTKPATTPAPAADDGEDTDESAAGEAETPATPAPAVTSAPAPAATKKKCTGKVRRVRA
;
A
#
# COMPACT_ATOMS: atom_id res chain seq x y z
N MET A 1 -34.50 39.34 -46.52
CA MET A 1 -33.20 38.90 -45.97
C MET A 1 -33.33 38.85 -44.46
N LYS A 2 -33.45 37.65 -43.87
CA LYS A 2 -33.54 37.46 -42.42
C LYS A 2 -32.28 36.72 -41.98
N SER A 3 -31.40 37.42 -41.28
CA SER A 3 -30.13 36.91 -40.79
C SER A 3 -30.38 35.83 -39.73
N ALA A 4 -29.87 34.63 -39.99
CA ALA A 4 -29.77 33.56 -39.01
C ALA A 4 -28.57 33.84 -38.09
N VAL A 5 -28.83 34.02 -36.80
CA VAL A 5 -27.80 34.09 -35.77
C VAL A 5 -27.46 32.65 -35.39
N PHE A 6 -26.31 32.17 -35.84
CA PHE A 6 -25.72 30.92 -35.36
C PHE A 6 -25.10 31.15 -33.98
N SER A 7 -25.77 30.71 -32.91
CA SER A 7 -25.15 30.58 -31.58
C SER A 7 -24.27 29.34 -31.57
N THR A 8 -22.95 29.55 -31.60
CA THR A 8 -21.96 28.51 -31.29
C THR A 8 -22.03 28.17 -29.80
N VAL A 9 -22.57 27.00 -29.48
CA VAL A 9 -22.46 26.41 -28.14
C VAL A 9 -21.02 25.90 -27.97
N LEU A 10 -20.22 26.63 -27.17
CA LEU A 10 -18.89 26.17 -26.77
C LEU A 10 -19.06 25.09 -25.69
N ALA A 11 -19.01 23.83 -26.09
CA ALA A 11 -18.93 22.71 -25.16
C ALA A 11 -17.56 22.75 -24.47
N ALA A 12 -17.51 23.22 -23.23
CA ALA A 12 -16.33 23.08 -22.39
C ALA A 12 -16.06 21.58 -22.16
N ALA A 13 -15.01 21.05 -22.78
CA ALA A 13 -14.53 19.72 -22.48
C ALA A 13 -14.02 19.71 -21.03
N LEU A 14 -14.84 19.20 -20.12
CA LEU A 14 -14.42 18.84 -18.77
C LEU A 14 -13.43 17.68 -18.93
N ALA A 15 -12.13 17.96 -18.84
CA ALA A 15 -11.13 16.91 -18.70
C ALA A 15 -11.45 16.17 -17.39
N SER A 16 -12.03 14.98 -17.50
CA SER A 16 -12.14 14.06 -16.37
C SER A 16 -10.71 13.71 -15.95
N THR A 17 -10.23 14.29 -14.86
CA THR A 17 -8.98 13.90 -14.23
C THR A 17 -9.17 12.46 -13.75
N ILE A 18 -8.71 11.50 -14.56
CA ILE A 18 -8.63 10.12 -14.12
C ILE A 18 -7.52 10.12 -13.08
N GLU A 19 -7.91 9.96 -11.84
CA GLU A 19 -7.00 9.82 -10.72
C GLU A 19 -6.25 8.50 -10.89
N ALA A 20 -4.91 8.51 -10.94
CA ALA A 20 -4.19 7.24 -10.88
C ALA A 20 -4.25 6.66 -9.49
N HIS A 21 -4.05 5.35 -9.46
CA HIS A 21 -4.26 4.56 -8.29
C HIS A 21 -3.36 3.33 -8.36
N GLY A 22 -2.58 3.11 -7.32
CA GLY A 22 -1.73 1.94 -7.22
C GLY A 22 -1.02 1.88 -5.89
N GLN A 23 -0.56 0.69 -5.52
CA GLN A 23 0.17 0.49 -4.28
C GLN A 23 1.08 -0.74 -4.32
N MET A 24 2.11 -0.71 -3.47
CA MET A 24 2.84 -1.92 -3.12
C MET A 24 1.93 -2.89 -2.36
N THR A 25 2.02 -4.18 -2.68
CA THR A 25 1.21 -5.25 -2.09
C THR A 25 2.06 -6.32 -1.40
N SER A 26 3.38 -6.31 -1.61
CA SER A 26 4.34 -7.12 -0.86
C SER A 26 5.70 -6.42 -0.86
N PRO A 27 6.36 -6.23 0.30
CA PRO A 27 5.87 -6.52 1.64
C PRO A 27 4.61 -5.73 2.02
N ASP A 28 3.88 -6.18 3.05
CA ASP A 28 2.64 -5.54 3.49
C ASP A 28 2.89 -4.10 3.92
N ILE A 29 2.17 -3.18 3.28
CA ILE A 29 2.28 -1.74 3.57
C ILE A 29 1.60 -1.41 4.91
N ARG A 30 1.97 -0.27 5.47
CA ARG A 30 1.29 0.27 6.65
C ARG A 30 -0.21 0.45 6.38
N PRO A 31 -1.08 0.02 7.31
CA PRO A 31 -2.50 0.23 7.17
C PRO A 31 -2.89 1.68 7.50
N VAL A 32 -4.08 2.08 7.05
CA VAL A 32 -4.75 3.26 7.59
C VAL A 32 -5.20 2.94 9.03
N SER A 33 -4.40 3.37 10.01
CA SER A 33 -4.63 3.05 11.41
C SER A 33 -5.67 3.97 12.07
N ALA A 34 -6.11 3.60 13.28
CA ALA A 34 -6.95 4.47 14.11
C ALA A 34 -6.22 5.77 14.48
N ASN A 35 -4.92 5.71 14.75
CA ASN A 35 -4.10 6.89 15.05
C ASN A 35 -3.97 7.81 13.83
N TYR A 36 -3.82 7.26 12.62
CA TYR A 36 -3.90 8.04 11.38
C TYR A 36 -5.24 8.76 11.28
N LEU A 37 -6.37 8.04 11.41
CA LEU A 37 -7.71 8.61 11.27
C LEU A 37 -8.02 9.69 12.31
N ALA A 38 -7.50 9.54 13.53
CA ALA A 38 -7.65 10.53 14.60
C ALA A 38 -6.93 11.85 14.30
N ASN A 39 -5.84 11.82 13.52
CA ASN A 39 -4.96 12.97 13.31
C ASN A 39 -4.99 13.54 11.87
N CYS A 40 -5.55 12.83 10.90
CA CYS A 40 -5.52 13.22 9.49
C CYS A 40 -6.48 14.36 9.09
N GLY A 41 -7.17 14.98 10.05
CA GLY A 41 -8.08 16.10 9.80
C GLY A 41 -9.24 15.73 8.89
N ALA A 42 -9.46 16.51 7.83
CA ALA A 42 -10.57 16.29 6.88
C ALA A 42 -10.46 14.96 6.11
N LEU A 43 -9.27 14.36 6.03
CA LEU A 43 -9.04 13.08 5.37
C LEU A 43 -9.77 11.91 6.04
N LYS A 44 -10.20 12.04 7.29
CA LYS A 44 -10.93 10.98 8.01
C LYS A 44 -12.27 10.61 7.35
N ASN A 45 -12.79 11.48 6.49
CA ASN A 45 -14.03 11.29 5.74
C ASN A 45 -13.80 10.60 4.38
N ALA A 46 -12.54 10.32 4.01
CA ALA A 46 -12.18 9.58 2.81
C ALA A 46 -12.29 8.07 3.02
N GLY A 47 -12.43 7.31 1.94
CA GLY A 47 -12.37 5.85 2.02
C GLY A 47 -10.96 5.36 2.38
N GLN A 48 -10.84 4.28 3.15
CA GLN A 48 -9.51 3.73 3.49
C GLN A 48 -8.70 3.36 2.24
N GLN A 49 -9.36 2.78 1.24
CA GLN A 49 -8.70 2.46 -0.02
C GLN A 49 -8.17 3.72 -0.71
N GLU A 50 -8.99 4.77 -0.82
CA GLU A 50 -8.57 6.07 -1.38
C GLU A 50 -7.35 6.65 -0.65
N LEU A 51 -7.32 6.56 0.69
CA LEU A 51 -6.19 6.98 1.50
C LEU A 51 -4.91 6.17 1.23
N LEU A 52 -4.99 4.98 0.63
CA LEU A 52 -3.82 4.16 0.27
C LEU A 52 -3.35 4.40 -1.17
N ILE A 53 -4.27 4.64 -2.11
CA ILE A 53 -3.95 4.58 -3.55
C ILE A 53 -4.05 5.90 -4.33
N ALA A 54 -4.77 6.92 -3.85
CA ALA A 54 -4.89 8.21 -4.56
C ALA A 54 -3.52 8.95 -4.71
N PRO A 55 -3.37 10.06 -5.44
CA PRO A 55 -2.18 10.90 -5.39
C PRO A 55 -2.12 11.76 -4.13
N LEU A 56 -0.90 12.00 -3.63
CA LEU A 56 -0.68 12.90 -2.48
C LEU A 56 -1.17 14.32 -2.76
N GLU A 57 -0.99 14.79 -3.99
CA GLU A 57 -1.34 16.14 -4.42
C GLU A 57 -2.82 16.40 -4.16
N ASN A 58 -3.70 15.45 -4.48
CA ASN A 58 -5.14 15.62 -4.27
C ASN A 58 -5.56 15.42 -2.82
N LEU A 59 -4.95 14.46 -2.10
CA LEU A 59 -5.22 14.30 -0.67
C LEU A 59 -4.80 15.55 0.13
N SER A 60 -3.64 16.13 -0.19
CA SER A 60 -3.10 17.29 0.52
C SER A 60 -3.96 18.56 0.42
N GLN A 61 -4.81 18.66 -0.60
CA GLN A 61 -5.75 19.78 -0.76
C GLN A 61 -7.02 19.63 0.10
N ARG A 62 -7.28 18.45 0.66
CA ARG A 62 -8.49 18.20 1.46
C ARG A 62 -8.32 18.76 2.86
N LYS A 63 -8.66 20.04 3.00
CA LYS A 63 -8.62 20.77 4.28
C LYS A 63 -10.00 21.29 4.62
N GLN A 64 -10.37 21.20 5.89
CA GLN A 64 -11.63 21.75 6.41
C GLN A 64 -11.36 22.42 7.76
N LYS A 65 -11.90 23.63 7.95
CA LYS A 65 -11.69 24.42 9.17
C LYS A 65 -12.12 23.67 10.44
N ASP A 66 -13.20 22.90 10.34
CA ASP A 66 -13.79 22.18 11.48
C ASP A 66 -13.11 20.82 11.74
N PHE A 67 -12.20 20.39 10.84
CA PHE A 67 -11.43 19.15 10.96
C PHE A 67 -9.94 19.42 10.71
N PRO A 68 -9.28 20.17 11.61
CA PRO A 68 -7.86 20.43 11.49
C PRO A 68 -7.05 19.13 11.65
N GLU A 69 -5.90 19.06 11.00
CA GLU A 69 -4.92 18.00 11.20
C GLU A 69 -4.31 18.09 12.60
N GLY A 70 -3.93 16.94 13.16
CA GLY A 70 -3.17 16.85 14.39
C GLY A 70 -1.78 17.47 14.24
N PRO A 71 -1.16 17.98 15.32
CA PRO A 71 0.08 18.74 15.25
C PRO A 71 1.26 17.96 14.63
N SER A 72 1.32 16.66 14.85
CA SER A 72 2.36 15.77 14.31
C SER A 72 2.01 15.17 12.95
N PHE A 73 0.78 15.34 12.45
CA PHE A 73 0.36 14.80 11.16
C PHE A 73 0.96 15.59 10.01
N ASP A 74 1.36 14.88 8.96
CA ASP A 74 1.83 15.46 7.70
C ASP A 74 1.66 14.43 6.58
N ILE A 75 0.68 14.65 5.69
CA ILE A 75 0.45 13.77 4.53
C ILE A 75 1.68 13.67 3.61
N MET A 76 2.57 14.67 3.64
CA MET A 76 3.78 14.76 2.82
C MET A 76 5.02 14.18 3.53
N ASN A 77 4.85 13.44 4.62
CA ASN A 77 5.96 12.92 5.42
C ASN A 77 6.84 11.85 4.74
N GLY A 78 6.62 11.55 3.45
CA GLY A 78 7.30 10.49 2.70
C GLY A 78 6.62 9.11 2.79
N CYS A 79 5.78 8.87 3.80
CA CYS A 79 4.97 7.66 3.93
C CYS A 79 3.48 7.99 4.02
N ARG A 80 3.04 9.03 3.30
CA ARG A 80 1.62 9.36 3.14
C ARG A 80 0.91 9.64 4.47
N GLY A 81 1.55 10.35 5.38
CA GLY A 81 1.06 10.62 6.74
C GLY A 81 1.06 9.43 7.68
N MET A 82 1.44 8.24 7.21
CA MET A 82 1.53 7.05 8.04
C MET A 82 2.87 7.01 8.75
N VAL A 83 2.83 6.61 10.02
CA VAL A 83 4.01 6.41 10.87
C VAL A 83 4.06 4.97 11.33
N TYR A 84 5.22 4.54 11.83
CA TYR A 84 5.33 3.22 12.43
C TYR A 84 4.46 3.15 13.71
N GLU A 85 3.68 2.08 13.82
CA GLU A 85 2.96 1.68 15.02
C GLU A 85 3.33 0.22 15.32
N SER A 86 3.37 -0.17 16.60
CA SER A 86 3.76 -1.54 16.99
C SER A 86 2.82 -2.63 16.48
N THR A 87 1.62 -2.24 16.03
CA THR A 87 0.62 -3.12 15.41
C THR A 87 0.78 -3.24 13.89
N ASN A 88 1.69 -2.48 13.28
CA ASN A 88 1.94 -2.57 11.84
C ASN A 88 2.54 -3.95 11.48
N PRO A 89 2.25 -4.47 10.28
CA PRO A 89 2.98 -5.62 9.76
C PRO A 89 4.46 -5.26 9.59
N VAL A 90 5.35 -6.17 9.98
CA VAL A 90 6.80 -5.99 9.86
C VAL A 90 7.39 -7.19 9.13
N THR A 91 8.13 -6.94 8.05
CA THR A 91 8.81 -7.99 7.30
C THR A 91 10.28 -8.05 7.65
N THR A 92 10.77 -9.24 8.02
CA THR A 92 12.20 -9.46 8.24
C THR A 92 12.88 -9.85 6.95
N LEU A 93 13.90 -9.09 6.56
CA LEU A 93 14.72 -9.28 5.37
C LEU A 93 16.19 -9.48 5.77
N THR A 94 16.99 -9.98 4.84
CA THR A 94 18.43 -10.19 5.04
C THR A 94 19.21 -9.39 4.01
N ALA A 95 20.19 -8.62 4.44
CA ALA A 95 21.08 -7.89 3.55
C ALA A 95 21.84 -8.84 2.62
N GLY A 96 22.02 -8.46 1.36
CA GLY A 96 22.66 -9.26 0.32
C GLY A 96 21.78 -10.40 -0.25
N VAL A 97 20.59 -10.62 0.28
CA VAL A 97 19.66 -11.65 -0.19
C VAL A 97 18.53 -11.02 -1.00
N GLU A 98 18.23 -11.58 -2.18
CA GLU A 98 17.08 -11.16 -2.98
C GLU A 98 15.77 -11.46 -2.26
N PHE A 99 14.82 -10.53 -2.32
CA PHE A 99 13.45 -10.74 -1.87
C PHE A 99 12.45 -10.20 -2.90
N PRO A 100 11.24 -10.80 -2.99
CA PRO A 100 10.23 -10.34 -3.93
C PRO A 100 9.58 -9.05 -3.42
N VAL A 101 9.35 -8.12 -4.35
CA VAL A 101 8.46 -6.98 -4.17
C VAL A 101 7.31 -7.11 -5.17
N LYS A 102 6.09 -6.80 -4.75
CA LYS A 102 4.89 -6.85 -5.59
C LYS A 102 4.12 -5.56 -5.47
N TRP A 103 3.46 -5.16 -6.55
CA TRP A 103 2.60 -3.99 -6.57
C TRP A 103 1.43 -4.19 -7.53
N TRP A 104 0.41 -3.36 -7.34
CA TRP A 104 -0.78 -3.33 -8.15
C TRP A 104 -1.06 -1.91 -8.62
N ILE A 105 -1.37 -1.77 -9.91
CA ILE A 105 -1.79 -0.52 -10.55
C ILE A 105 -3.24 -0.67 -10.98
N GLN A 106 -4.12 0.15 -10.42
CA GLN A 106 -5.53 0.23 -10.79
C GLN A 106 -5.73 1.15 -11.99
N ALA A 107 -5.14 2.34 -11.94
CA ALA A 107 -5.25 3.36 -12.98
C ALA A 107 -3.84 3.81 -13.37
N PRO A 108 -3.38 3.49 -14.61
CA PRO A 108 -2.01 3.74 -15.03
C PRO A 108 -1.77 5.22 -15.37
N HIS A 109 -0.73 5.78 -14.75
CA HIS A 109 -0.09 7.03 -15.17
C HIS A 109 1.41 6.79 -15.40
N PRO A 110 1.87 6.79 -16.66
CA PRO A 110 3.27 6.58 -16.98
C PRO A 110 4.20 7.51 -16.21
N GLY A 111 5.29 6.96 -15.70
CA GLY A 111 6.27 7.70 -14.92
C GLY A 111 7.44 6.80 -14.51
N TYR A 112 7.96 7.02 -13.31
CA TYR A 112 9.00 6.17 -12.74
C TYR A 112 8.61 5.68 -11.35
N ALA A 113 9.18 4.55 -10.95
CA ALA A 113 9.15 4.10 -9.56
C ALA A 113 10.56 3.96 -8.99
N GLU A 114 10.71 4.30 -7.72
CA GLU A 114 11.86 3.96 -6.91
C GLU A 114 11.44 3.08 -5.74
N PHE A 115 12.19 2.01 -5.51
CA PHE A 115 12.12 1.23 -4.28
C PHE A 115 13.26 1.66 -3.37
N ASN A 116 12.91 2.30 -2.26
CA ASN A 116 13.85 2.99 -1.39
C ASN A 116 13.84 2.38 0.02
N ILE A 117 14.97 2.41 0.70
CA ILE A 117 14.99 2.31 2.16
C ILE A 117 14.88 3.73 2.70
N VAL A 118 13.91 3.94 3.58
CA VAL A 118 13.69 5.21 4.27
C VAL A 118 13.80 5.03 5.78
N LYS A 119 14.24 6.08 6.48
CA LYS A 119 14.36 6.11 7.94
C LYS A 119 13.49 7.22 8.53
N PRO A 120 12.84 7.00 9.68
CA PRO A 120 12.10 8.05 10.34
C PRO A 120 13.05 9.11 10.90
N LYS A 121 12.62 10.36 10.85
CA LYS A 121 13.25 11.50 11.49
C LYS A 121 12.20 12.34 12.18
N THR A 122 12.38 12.55 13.48
CA THR A 122 11.50 13.42 14.26
C THR A 122 11.97 14.86 14.14
N GLY A 123 11.15 15.68 13.50
CA GLY A 123 11.33 17.13 13.39
C GLY A 123 10.67 17.90 14.52
N ALA A 124 10.63 19.23 14.36
CA ALA A 124 9.94 20.12 15.28
C ALA A 124 8.45 19.76 15.44
N GLY A 125 7.91 19.92 16.63
CA GLY A 125 6.50 19.61 16.93
C GLY A 125 6.15 18.12 16.89
N GLY A 126 7.15 17.23 16.89
CA GLY A 126 6.93 15.77 16.90
C GLY A 126 6.52 15.19 15.55
N LYS A 127 6.62 15.96 14.45
CA LYS A 127 6.37 15.46 13.10
C LYS A 127 7.43 14.43 12.73
N ILE A 128 6.99 13.26 12.25
CA ILE A 128 7.88 12.21 11.77
C ILE A 128 7.88 12.25 10.24
N THR A 129 9.02 12.57 9.64
CA THR A 129 9.28 12.42 8.20
C THR A 129 10.10 11.16 7.93
N TYR A 130 10.08 10.68 6.69
CA TYR A 130 10.83 9.53 6.25
C TYR A 130 11.84 9.94 5.18
N GLU A 131 13.13 9.91 5.54
CA GLU A 131 14.21 10.31 4.66
C GLU A 131 14.79 9.10 3.92
N LYS A 132 14.94 9.22 2.60
CA LYS A 132 15.58 8.22 1.76
C LYS A 132 17.06 8.08 2.12
N VAL A 133 17.49 6.86 2.42
CA VAL A 133 18.90 6.54 2.68
C VAL A 133 19.56 5.74 1.56
N VAL A 134 18.79 4.94 0.82
CA VAL A 134 19.27 4.26 -0.39
C VAL A 134 18.12 3.98 -1.34
N THR A 135 18.37 4.06 -2.65
CA THR A 135 17.49 3.52 -3.69
C THR A 135 17.99 2.13 -4.05
N LEU A 136 17.17 1.10 -3.82
CA LEU A 136 17.48 -0.29 -4.14
C LEU A 136 17.32 -0.57 -5.64
N LYS A 137 16.27 0.01 -6.23
CA LYS A 137 15.96 -0.11 -7.65
C LYS A 137 15.16 1.09 -8.10
N ARG A 138 15.44 1.53 -9.32
CA ARG A 138 14.63 2.49 -10.07
C ARG A 138 14.12 1.82 -11.33
N ILE A 139 12.85 1.99 -11.62
CA ILE A 139 12.18 1.46 -12.81
C ILE A 139 11.67 2.67 -13.60
N GLU A 140 12.27 2.90 -14.76
CA GLU A 140 11.74 3.84 -15.75
C GLU A 140 10.55 3.20 -16.48
N ASP A 141 9.71 4.01 -17.14
CA ASP A 141 8.50 3.56 -17.85
C ASP A 141 7.54 2.74 -16.97
N PHE A 142 7.43 3.15 -15.70
CA PHE A 142 6.57 2.53 -14.70
C PHE A 142 5.09 2.89 -14.92
N ALA A 143 4.20 1.98 -14.53
CA ALA A 143 2.74 2.15 -14.59
C ALA A 143 2.21 2.57 -15.98
N THR A 144 2.82 2.03 -17.05
CA THR A 144 2.34 2.17 -18.44
C THR A 144 1.08 1.35 -18.72
N SER A 145 0.72 0.43 -17.82
CA SER A 145 -0.51 -0.37 -17.87
C SER A 145 -1.00 -0.68 -16.45
N GLY A 146 -2.30 -1.01 -16.33
CA GLY A 146 -2.89 -1.51 -15.09
C GLY A 146 -2.67 -3.01 -14.91
N GLY A 147 -2.66 -3.49 -13.66
CA GLY A 147 -2.48 -4.91 -13.35
C GLY A 147 -1.62 -5.17 -12.11
N ASN A 148 -1.26 -6.44 -11.93
CA ASN A 148 -0.36 -6.89 -10.88
C ASN A 148 1.04 -7.11 -11.45
N PHE A 149 2.05 -6.67 -10.72
CA PHE A 149 3.44 -6.72 -11.14
C PHE A 149 4.32 -7.18 -9.98
N ALA A 150 5.51 -7.67 -10.31
CA ALA A 150 6.48 -8.13 -9.33
C ALA A 150 7.90 -7.93 -9.84
N ASP A 151 8.84 -7.81 -8.90
CA ASP A 151 10.26 -7.75 -9.16
C ASP A 151 11.02 -8.34 -7.96
N LYS A 152 12.34 -8.38 -8.06
CA LYS A 152 13.23 -8.70 -6.95
C LYS A 152 14.11 -7.52 -6.59
N LEU A 153 14.31 -7.34 -5.30
CA LEU A 153 15.19 -6.33 -4.73
C LEU A 153 16.24 -6.98 -3.83
N THR A 154 17.35 -6.30 -3.64
CA THR A 154 18.40 -6.71 -2.69
C THR A 154 18.79 -5.51 -1.84
N ILE A 155 18.78 -5.66 -0.51
CA ILE A 155 19.27 -4.63 0.40
C ILE A 155 20.78 -4.76 0.52
N PRO A 156 21.58 -3.71 0.22
CA PRO A 156 23.03 -3.80 0.38
C PRO A 156 23.43 -3.85 1.86
N SER A 157 24.52 -4.54 2.18
CA SER A 157 25.04 -4.66 3.56
C SER A 157 25.49 -3.33 4.19
N SER A 158 25.67 -2.30 3.36
CA SER A 158 25.99 -0.93 3.80
C SER A 158 24.81 -0.21 4.46
N VAL A 159 23.57 -0.69 4.28
CA VAL A 159 22.42 -0.21 5.06
C VAL A 159 22.62 -0.68 6.50
N THR A 160 22.62 0.24 7.45
CA THR A 160 22.78 -0.04 8.89
C THR A 160 21.65 0.60 9.70
N GLY A 161 21.42 0.16 10.93
CA GLY A 161 20.44 0.78 11.81
C GLY A 161 18.99 0.43 11.46
N CYS A 162 18.78 -0.70 10.78
CA CYS A 162 17.47 -1.23 10.40
C CYS A 162 17.13 -2.53 11.14
N GLU A 163 17.82 -2.85 12.25
CA GLU A 163 17.73 -4.14 12.93
C GLU A 163 16.52 -4.26 13.87
N LYS A 164 15.69 -3.20 13.95
CA LYS A 164 14.51 -3.13 14.82
C LYS A 164 13.29 -2.64 14.05
N ALA A 165 12.11 -3.14 14.41
CA ALA A 165 10.86 -2.67 13.85
C ALA A 165 10.70 -1.14 14.05
N GLY A 166 10.23 -0.46 13.01
CA GLY A 166 10.08 1.00 13.00
C GLY A 166 11.37 1.77 12.73
N ALA A 167 12.54 1.13 12.71
CA ALA A 167 13.79 1.81 12.39
C ALA A 167 13.93 2.14 10.90
N CYS A 168 13.37 1.29 10.02
CA CYS A 168 13.38 1.47 8.57
C CYS A 168 12.06 1.00 7.96
N ALA A 169 11.75 1.57 6.79
CA ALA A 169 10.69 1.08 5.92
C ALA A 169 11.20 0.92 4.48
N LEU A 170 10.65 -0.05 3.76
CA LEU A 170 10.74 -0.11 2.31
C LEU A 170 9.64 0.80 1.74
N GLN A 171 10.04 1.79 0.96
CA GLN A 171 9.13 2.70 0.28
C GLN A 171 9.06 2.34 -1.20
N MET A 172 7.85 2.14 -1.73
CA MET A 172 7.60 2.30 -3.17
C MET A 172 7.22 3.76 -3.39
N TYR A 173 8.05 4.50 -4.12
CA TYR A 173 7.78 5.87 -4.55
C TYR A 173 7.49 5.85 -6.04
N TRP A 174 6.24 6.08 -6.44
CA TRP A 174 5.88 6.25 -7.85
C TRP A 174 5.55 7.72 -8.11
N HIS A 175 6.15 8.29 -9.14
CA HIS A 175 5.84 9.64 -9.61
C HIS A 175 5.58 9.63 -11.12
N SER A 176 4.58 10.38 -11.55
CA SER A 176 4.28 10.62 -12.96
C SER A 176 4.42 12.10 -13.26
N ASP A 177 5.37 12.44 -14.14
CA ASP A 177 5.50 13.82 -14.65
C ASP A 177 4.30 14.21 -15.53
N VAL A 178 3.69 13.23 -16.21
CA VAL A 178 2.52 13.44 -17.09
C VAL A 178 1.31 13.88 -16.29
N ALA A 179 1.07 13.24 -15.14
CA ALA A 179 -0.05 13.59 -14.26
C ALA A 179 0.33 14.63 -13.19
N ASN A 180 1.62 14.91 -13.02
CA ASN A 180 2.18 15.68 -11.90
C ASN A 180 1.69 15.16 -10.54
N GLN A 181 1.85 13.86 -10.34
CA GLN A 181 1.24 13.13 -9.22
C GLN A 181 2.21 12.11 -8.59
N THR A 182 2.10 11.94 -7.28
CA THR A 182 3.00 11.11 -6.47
C THR A 182 2.24 10.11 -5.59
N TYR A 183 2.75 8.88 -5.54
CA TYR A 183 2.13 7.70 -4.94
C TYR A 183 3.13 6.92 -4.06
N PRO A 184 3.41 7.37 -2.83
CA PRO A 184 4.28 6.62 -1.93
C PRO A 184 3.48 5.64 -1.06
N ASN A 185 4.00 4.42 -0.92
CA ASN A 185 3.59 3.47 0.11
C ASN A 185 4.82 2.98 0.87
N CYS A 186 4.67 2.73 2.17
CA CYS A 186 5.76 2.24 3.02
C CYS A 186 5.35 0.93 3.69
N ALA A 187 6.25 -0.05 3.70
CA ALA A 187 6.16 -1.28 4.49
C ALA A 187 7.27 -1.31 5.53
N ASP A 188 6.94 -1.63 6.78
CA ASP A 188 7.93 -1.69 7.85
C ASP A 188 8.79 -2.95 7.72
N ILE A 189 10.11 -2.79 7.89
CA ILE A 189 11.07 -3.86 7.70
C ILE A 189 12.08 -3.94 8.85
N ILE A 190 12.59 -5.14 9.08
CA ILE A 190 13.83 -5.40 9.83
C ILE A 190 14.85 -5.96 8.85
N VAL A 191 16.08 -5.47 8.90
CA VAL A 191 17.19 -5.98 8.08
C VAL A 191 18.18 -6.71 8.98
N LYS A 192 18.41 -7.98 8.69
CA LYS A 192 19.47 -8.81 9.30
C LYS A 192 20.75 -8.72 8.46
N GLY A 193 21.92 -8.83 9.09
CA GLY A 193 23.20 -8.80 8.39
C GLY A 193 23.62 -7.42 7.87
N SER A 194 22.86 -6.37 8.20
CA SER A 194 23.24 -4.97 8.00
C SER A 194 24.41 -4.59 8.91
N GLY A 195 25.44 -3.93 8.37
CA GLY A 195 26.59 -3.46 9.16
C GLY A 195 27.76 -4.45 9.30
N GLY A 196 27.75 -5.55 8.55
CA GLY A 196 28.93 -6.40 8.43
C GLY A 196 29.99 -5.73 7.54
N ALA A 197 31.20 -5.50 8.08
CA ALA A 197 32.36 -5.20 7.26
C ALA A 197 32.52 -6.32 6.21
N SER A 198 32.55 -5.95 4.93
CA SER A 198 32.84 -6.88 3.84
C SER A 198 34.18 -7.58 4.09
N SER A 199 34.16 -8.77 4.67
CA SER A 199 35.19 -9.76 4.40
C SER A 199 34.78 -10.49 3.13
N SER A 200 35.23 -9.96 1.99
CA SER A 200 35.35 -10.75 0.76
C SER A 200 36.35 -11.87 1.01
N GLY A 201 35.90 -12.93 1.68
CA GLY A 201 36.56 -14.22 1.72
C GLY A 201 36.06 -15.04 0.54
N SER A 202 36.67 -14.84 -0.63
CA SER A 202 36.55 -15.81 -1.73
C SER A 202 37.23 -17.11 -1.31
N THR A 203 36.52 -17.99 -0.62
CA THR A 203 36.95 -19.39 -0.48
C THR A 203 36.60 -20.12 -1.78
N LYS A 204 37.61 -20.19 -2.64
CA LYS A 204 37.74 -21.17 -3.72
C LYS A 204 37.32 -22.57 -3.21
N PRO A 205 36.46 -23.34 -3.90
CA PRO A 205 36.20 -24.72 -3.53
C PRO A 205 37.50 -25.53 -3.64
N ALA A 206 37.95 -26.09 -2.52
CA ALA A 206 39.00 -27.09 -2.52
C ALA A 206 38.40 -28.43 -2.96
N THR A 207 38.85 -28.88 -4.12
CA THR A 207 38.63 -30.24 -4.63
C THR A 207 39.30 -31.23 -3.68
N THR A 208 38.60 -32.28 -3.26
CA THR A 208 39.21 -33.44 -2.60
C THR A 208 38.51 -34.71 -3.09
N PRO A 209 39.23 -35.83 -3.33
CA PRO A 209 38.78 -36.93 -4.18
C PRO A 209 37.97 -37.99 -3.40
N ALA A 210 37.13 -38.72 -4.15
CA ALA A 210 36.54 -40.00 -3.73
C ALA A 210 37.62 -41.07 -3.51
N PRO A 211 37.40 -41.99 -2.55
CA PRO A 211 36.82 -43.32 -2.84
C PRO A 211 35.90 -43.78 -1.66
N ALA A 212 35.29 -44.96 -1.54
CA ALA A 212 34.78 -46.06 -2.37
C ALA A 212 33.76 -46.80 -1.47
N ALA A 213 32.91 -47.65 -2.07
CA ALA A 213 31.79 -48.35 -1.45
C ALA A 213 32.17 -49.31 -0.30
N ASP A 214 31.21 -49.55 0.61
CA ASP A 214 30.97 -50.87 1.18
C ASP A 214 29.47 -51.03 1.54
N ASP A 215 28.98 -52.22 1.21
CA ASP A 215 27.63 -52.76 1.33
C ASP A 215 27.15 -52.91 2.79
N GLY A 216 25.83 -52.93 2.99
CA GLY A 216 25.25 -53.20 4.31
C GLY A 216 23.74 -53.04 4.38
N GLU A 217 23.05 -54.00 3.76
CA GLU A 217 21.63 -54.34 3.85
C GLU A 217 21.10 -54.41 5.31
N ASP A 218 19.90 -53.89 5.59
CA ASP A 218 18.74 -54.72 5.97
C ASP A 218 17.44 -53.91 6.19
N THR A 219 16.36 -54.42 5.58
CA THR A 219 14.95 -54.62 6.03
C THR A 219 14.38 -53.81 7.20
N ASP A 220 13.08 -53.49 7.32
CA ASP A 220 11.85 -53.57 6.52
C ASP A 220 10.76 -52.91 7.40
N GLU A 221 9.60 -52.66 6.80
CA GLU A 221 8.27 -52.82 7.41
C GLU A 221 7.51 -51.61 8.02
N SER A 222 6.34 -51.40 7.38
CA SER A 222 5.03 -50.99 7.94
C SER A 222 4.83 -49.55 8.42
N ALA A 223 3.68 -48.90 8.21
CA ALA A 223 2.41 -49.30 7.64
C ALA A 223 1.63 -48.02 7.24
N ALA A 224 0.60 -48.25 6.41
CA ALA A 224 -0.39 -47.29 5.97
C ALA A 224 -1.10 -46.54 7.11
N GLY A 225 -1.54 -45.32 6.80
CA GLY A 225 -2.45 -44.51 7.61
C GLY A 225 -3.01 -43.35 6.80
N GLU A 226 -3.98 -43.64 5.94
CA GLU A 226 -4.98 -42.65 5.53
C GLU A 226 -5.69 -42.12 6.77
N ALA A 227 -5.82 -40.80 6.89
CA ALA A 227 -6.77 -40.18 7.79
C ALA A 227 -7.23 -38.83 7.24
N GLU A 228 -8.54 -38.66 7.32
CA GLU A 228 -9.39 -37.78 6.55
C GLU A 228 -9.28 -36.30 6.91
N THR A 229 -9.68 -35.49 5.93
CA THR A 229 -9.96 -34.07 6.04
C THR A 229 -11.22 -33.83 6.88
N PRO A 230 -11.19 -33.00 7.95
CA PRO A 230 -12.42 -32.51 8.55
C PRO A 230 -12.92 -31.29 7.77
N ALA A 231 -14.07 -31.45 7.13
CA ALA A 231 -14.83 -30.34 6.55
C ALA A 231 -15.40 -29.44 7.66
N THR A 232 -15.08 -28.15 7.61
CA THR A 232 -15.66 -27.14 8.50
C THR A 232 -17.12 -26.87 8.11
N PRO A 233 -18.08 -26.90 9.05
CA PRO A 233 -19.47 -26.58 8.77
C PRO A 233 -19.67 -25.07 8.53
N ALA A 234 -20.45 -24.74 7.49
CA ALA A 234 -20.90 -23.39 7.19
C ALA A 234 -21.89 -22.88 8.25
N PRO A 235 -21.73 -21.66 8.79
CA PRO A 235 -22.77 -21.03 9.60
C PRO A 235 -23.86 -20.38 8.75
N ALA A 236 -25.06 -20.44 9.32
CA ALA A 236 -26.39 -20.14 8.80
C ALA A 236 -26.56 -18.84 7.98
N VAL A 237 -27.39 -18.97 6.93
CA VAL A 237 -28.07 -17.87 6.23
C VAL A 237 -29.00 -17.12 7.19
N THR A 238 -28.65 -15.88 7.50
CA THR A 238 -29.53 -14.93 8.19
C THR A 238 -30.60 -14.45 7.21
N SER A 239 -31.86 -14.65 7.59
CA SER A 239 -33.06 -14.18 6.90
C SER A 239 -33.07 -12.65 6.71
N ALA A 240 -33.36 -12.22 5.48
CA ALA A 240 -33.54 -10.81 5.12
C ALA A 240 -34.72 -10.16 5.86
N PRO A 241 -34.62 -8.87 6.25
CA PRO A 241 -35.74 -8.14 6.85
C PRO A 241 -36.82 -7.79 5.81
N ALA A 242 -38.08 -7.92 6.23
CA ALA A 242 -39.28 -7.57 5.45
C ALA A 242 -39.32 -6.08 5.07
N PRO A 243 -39.90 -5.72 3.91
CA PRO A 243 -40.01 -4.33 3.48
C PRO A 243 -40.99 -3.54 4.35
N ALA A 244 -40.57 -2.34 4.76
CA ALA A 244 -41.35 -1.41 5.56
C ALA A 244 -42.59 -0.90 4.81
N ALA A 245 -43.71 -0.86 5.54
CA ALA A 245 -45.00 -0.35 5.08
C ALA A 245 -44.93 1.12 4.66
N THR A 246 -45.39 1.41 3.43
CA THR A 246 -45.58 2.75 2.88
C THR A 246 -46.71 3.49 3.61
N LYS A 247 -46.37 4.62 4.22
CA LYS A 247 -47.33 5.54 4.84
C LYS A 247 -48.25 6.14 3.78
N LYS A 248 -49.54 5.85 3.86
CA LYS A 248 -50.60 6.49 3.05
C LYS A 248 -50.68 7.99 3.41
N LYS A 249 -50.63 8.85 2.39
CA LYS A 249 -50.97 10.28 2.48
C LYS A 249 -52.44 10.42 2.88
N CYS A 250 -52.71 10.99 4.05
CA CYS A 250 -54.02 11.52 4.39
C CYS A 250 -54.27 12.82 3.60
N THR A 251 -55.13 12.77 2.58
CA THR A 251 -55.70 13.96 1.94
C THR A 251 -56.97 14.35 2.70
N GLY A 252 -56.84 15.32 3.60
CA GLY A 252 -57.97 15.93 4.30
C GLY A 252 -58.87 16.69 3.33
N LYS A 253 -60.11 16.21 3.16
CA LYS A 253 -61.15 16.85 2.37
C LYS A 253 -61.86 17.91 3.24
N VAL A 254 -61.53 19.18 3.05
CA VAL A 254 -62.22 20.30 3.72
C VAL A 254 -63.62 20.43 3.10
N ARG A 255 -64.66 20.12 3.88
CA ARG A 255 -66.06 20.34 3.50
C ARG A 255 -66.44 21.77 3.92
N ARG A 256 -66.67 22.66 2.95
CA ARG A 256 -67.34 23.95 3.18
C ARG A 256 -68.76 23.67 3.66
N VAL A 257 -69.12 24.19 4.83
CA VAL A 257 -70.52 24.36 5.24
C VAL A 257 -70.87 25.83 5.03
N ARG A 258 -71.88 26.06 4.19
CA ARG A 258 -72.59 27.34 4.07
C ARG A 258 -73.81 27.24 5.00
N ALA A 259 -73.92 28.18 5.93
CA ALA A 259 -75.13 28.87 6.36
C ALA A 259 -74.67 30.02 7.26
#